data_AF-A0AAP8GZS9-F1
#
_entry.id   AF-A0AAP8GZS9-F1
#
_cell.length_a   1.000
_cell.length_b   1.000
_cell.length_c   1.000
_cell.angle_alpha   90.00
_cell.angle_beta   90.00
_cell.angle_gamma   90.00
#
_symmetry.space_group_name_H-M   'P 1'
#
loop_
_entity.id
_entity.type
_entity.pdbx_description
1 polymer ?
#
loop_
_entity_poly.entity_id
_entity_poly.type
_entity_poly.pdbx_seq_one_letter_code
_entity_poly.pdbx_strand_id
1 'polypeptide(L)'
;MTQLTFLPKIDRKATQVRLEEILENVRIYRKFGMIRNEMKVTASCEVRYHGPTNMVGKPAEDVALANVAMSERELKLQRLSFQIDKH
;
A
#
# COMPACT_ATOMS: atom_id res chain seq x y z
N MET A 1 17.40 -43.12 13.03
CA MET A 1 16.25 -42.20 12.90
C MET A 1 16.72 -40.98 12.11
N THR A 2 16.33 -40.88 10.85
CA THR A 2 16.70 -39.76 9.97
C THR A 2 15.76 -38.59 10.22
N GLN A 3 16.30 -37.52 10.76
CA GLN A 3 15.58 -36.27 10.99
C GLN A 3 15.18 -35.69 9.61
N LEU A 4 13.88 -35.61 9.35
CA LEU A 4 13.31 -35.02 8.14
C LEU A 4 13.47 -33.49 8.19
N THR A 5 14.68 -32.97 8.00
CA THR A 5 14.84 -31.56 7.63
C THR A 5 14.56 -31.43 6.12
N PHE A 6 13.29 -31.59 5.75
CA PHE A 6 12.76 -31.56 4.38
C PHE A 6 12.74 -30.13 3.78
N LEU A 7 13.05 -29.11 4.57
CA LEU A 7 13.00 -27.73 4.13
C LEU A 7 14.34 -27.30 3.51
N PRO A 8 14.33 -26.66 2.32
CA PRO A 8 15.51 -26.03 1.76
C PRO A 8 16.14 -25.06 2.77
N LYS A 9 17.47 -24.91 2.72
CA LYS A 9 18.19 -23.96 3.58
C LYS A 9 17.62 -22.55 3.33
N ILE A 10 16.97 -21.99 4.35
CA ILE A 10 16.37 -20.66 4.28
C ILE A 10 17.48 -19.62 4.15
N ASP A 11 17.33 -18.69 3.20
CA ASP A 11 18.16 -17.49 3.17
C ASP A 11 17.74 -16.58 4.34
N ARG A 12 18.53 -16.64 5.41
CA ARG A 12 18.31 -15.86 6.62
C ARG A 12 18.42 -14.37 6.37
N LYS A 13 19.34 -13.94 5.49
CA LYS A 13 19.57 -12.52 5.23
C LYS A 13 18.42 -11.92 4.44
N ALA A 14 17.98 -12.60 3.38
CA ALA A 14 16.82 -12.18 2.61
C ALA A 14 15.54 -12.16 3.48
N THR A 15 15.39 -13.16 4.36
CA THR A 15 14.25 -13.22 5.29
C THR A 15 14.28 -12.06 6.29
N GLN A 16 15.44 -11.75 6.85
CA GLN A 16 15.60 -10.64 7.79
C GLN A 16 15.23 -9.30 7.15
N VAL A 17 15.78 -9.00 5.97
CA VAL A 17 15.47 -7.76 5.23
C VAL A 17 13.96 -7.62 5.00
N ARG A 18 13.33 -8.70 4.54
CA ARG A 18 11.88 -8.70 4.31
C ARG A 18 11.06 -8.51 5.58
N LEU A 19 11.50 -9.05 6.72
CA LEU A 19 10.84 -8.84 8.00
C LEU A 19 11.00 -7.38 8.47
N GLU A 20 12.21 -6.83 8.39
CA GLU A 20 12.49 -5.44 8.75
C GLU A 20 11.65 -4.46 7.92
N GLU A 21 11.50 -4.69 6.61
CA GLU A 21 10.61 -3.91 5.75
C GLU A 21 9.15 -3.94 6.22
N ILE A 22 8.63 -5.11 6.61
CA ILE A 22 7.25 -5.24 7.10
C ILE A 22 7.09 -4.52 8.44
N LEU A 23 8.03 -4.70 9.36
CA LEU A 23 7.99 -4.07 10.68
C LEU A 23 8.08 -2.55 10.57
N GLU A 24 8.91 -2.04 9.66
CA GLU A 24 9.01 -0.60 9.39
C GLU A 24 7.70 -0.04 8.81
N ASN A 25 7.07 -0.75 7.87
CA ASN A 25 5.76 -0.37 7.34
C ASN A 25 4.69 -0.29 8.45
N VAL A 26 4.68 -1.25 9.38
CA VAL A 26 3.77 -1.23 10.54
C VAL A 26 4.11 -0.06 11.48
N ARG A 27 5.39 0.21 11.72
CA ARG A 27 5.85 1.34 12.54
C ARG A 27 5.38 2.68 11.98
N ILE A 28 5.54 2.89 10.68
CA ILE A 28 5.08 4.09 9.98
C ILE A 28 3.55 4.22 10.10
N TYR A 29 2.81 3.13 9.84
CA TYR A 29 1.36 3.11 9.97
C TYR A 29 0.88 3.47 11.38
N ARG A 30 1.49 2.91 12.43
CA ARG A 30 1.14 3.26 13.82
C ARG A 30 1.37 4.74 14.15
N LYS A 31 2.39 5.35 13.54
CA LYS A 31 2.76 6.75 13.80
C LYS A 31 1.90 7.74 13.03
N PHE A 32 1.62 7.47 11.77
CA PHE A 32 1.01 8.45 10.86
C PHE A 32 -0.41 8.06 10.40
N GLY A 33 -0.84 6.82 10.66
CA GLY A 33 -2.07 6.28 10.08
C GLY A 33 -1.96 6.14 8.56
N MET A 34 -3.12 6.11 7.89
CA MET A 34 -3.23 6.15 6.43
C MET A 34 -3.79 7.49 5.98
N ILE A 35 -3.11 8.10 5.01
CA ILE A 35 -3.56 9.35 4.39
C ILE A 35 -4.28 9.00 3.10
N ARG A 36 -5.52 9.47 2.94
CA ARG A 36 -6.31 9.28 1.72
C ARG A 36 -5.96 10.34 0.68
N ASN A 37 -6.08 9.98 -0.59
CA ASN A 37 -5.99 10.93 -1.68
C ASN A 37 -7.25 11.80 -1.69
N GLU A 38 -7.04 13.11 -1.61
CA GLU A 38 -8.09 14.09 -1.80
C GLU A 38 -8.29 14.38 -3.29
N MET A 39 -9.53 14.62 -3.68
CA MET A 39 -9.85 15.01 -5.05
C MET A 39 -9.30 16.41 -5.33
N LYS A 40 -8.34 16.50 -6.25
CA LYS A 40 -7.85 17.79 -6.74
C LYS A 40 -8.60 18.17 -8.01
N VAL A 41 -9.41 19.23 -7.92
CA VAL A 41 -9.99 19.90 -9.08
C VAL A 41 -9.21 21.18 -9.33
N THR A 42 -7.93 21.05 -9.71
CA THR A 42 -7.19 22.20 -10.22
C THR A 42 -7.34 22.20 -11.73
N ALA A 43 -8.15 23.11 -12.25
CA ALA A 43 -8.16 23.36 -13.69
C ALA A 43 -6.77 23.87 -14.09
N SER A 44 -6.12 23.23 -15.06
CA SER A 44 -4.92 23.78 -15.66
C SER A 44 -5.30 25.08 -16.36
N CYS A 45 -4.66 26.22 -16.02
CA CYS A 45 -4.84 27.48 -16.75
C CYS A 45 -4.26 27.44 -18.18
N GLU A 46 -3.66 26.31 -18.58
CA GLU A 46 -3.18 26.09 -19.93
C GLU A 46 -4.34 25.94 -20.90
N VAL A 47 -4.30 26.73 -21.98
CA VAL A 47 -5.30 26.68 -23.04
C VAL A 47 -5.15 25.34 -23.77
N ARG A 48 -6.13 24.46 -23.60
CA ARG A 48 -6.21 23.21 -24.36
C ARG A 48 -6.83 23.49 -25.73
N TYR A 49 -5.98 23.72 -26.72
CA TYR A 49 -6.41 23.80 -28.12
C TYR A 49 -6.76 22.39 -28.62
N HIS A 50 -8.06 22.11 -28.74
CA HIS A 50 -8.62 20.93 -29.41
C HIS A 50 -8.21 19.57 -28.80
N GLY A 51 -8.82 19.22 -27.67
CA GLY A 51 -8.82 17.84 -27.16
C GLY A 51 -9.97 17.01 -27.75
N PRO A 52 -9.86 15.66 -27.76
CA PRO A 52 -10.95 14.78 -28.16
C PRO A 52 -12.21 15.08 -27.34
N THR A 53 -13.25 15.60 -27.98
CA THR A 53 -14.49 16.08 -27.34
C THR A 53 -15.31 14.96 -26.69
N ASN A 54 -14.98 13.71 -27.02
CA ASN A 54 -15.64 12.52 -26.48
C ASN A 54 -15.00 12.00 -25.18
N MET A 55 -13.88 12.56 -24.70
CA MET A 55 -13.23 12.12 -23.47
C MET A 55 -13.29 13.20 -22.39
N VAL A 56 -13.95 12.87 -21.29
CA VAL A 56 -14.00 13.69 -20.07
C VAL A 56 -13.10 13.05 -19.02
N GLY A 57 -12.25 13.84 -18.38
CA GLY A 57 -11.44 13.35 -17.26
C GLY A 57 -12.33 12.89 -16.10
N LYS A 58 -11.93 11.82 -15.42
CA LYS A 58 -12.72 11.19 -14.34
C LYS A 58 -12.01 11.23 -12.98
N PRO A 59 -11.59 12.41 -12.50
CA PRO A 59 -10.76 12.53 -11.31
C PRO A 59 -11.41 11.95 -10.06
N ALA A 60 -12.74 11.99 -9.96
CA ALA A 60 -13.46 11.37 -8.85
C ALA A 60 -13.35 9.84 -8.84
N GLU A 61 -13.50 9.19 -10.01
CA GLU A 61 -13.39 7.73 -10.14
C GLU A 61 -11.95 7.28 -9.84
N ASP A 62 -10.96 7.97 -10.41
CA ASP A 62 -9.54 7.63 -10.23
C ASP A 62 -9.11 7.73 -8.76
N VAL A 63 -9.53 8.80 -8.07
CA VAL A 63 -9.26 9.00 -6.64
C VAL A 63 -9.99 7.97 -5.78
N ALA A 64 -11.24 7.64 -6.13
CA ALA A 64 -11.99 6.61 -5.41
C ALA A 64 -11.31 5.24 -5.51
N LEU A 65 -10.91 4.82 -6.72
CA LEU A 65 -10.20 3.55 -6.94
C LEU A 65 -8.87 3.51 -6.17
N ALA A 66 -8.09 4.59 -6.20
CA ALA A 66 -6.85 4.67 -5.44
C ALA A 66 -7.07 4.55 -3.93
N ASN A 67 -8.10 5.20 -3.39
CA ASN A 67 -8.42 5.14 -1.97
C ASN A 67 -8.93 3.76 -1.53
N VAL A 68 -9.69 3.06 -2.37
CA VAL A 68 -10.14 1.69 -2.09
C VAL A 68 -8.95 0.73 -1.98
N ALA A 69 -8.01 0.80 -2.93
CA ALA A 69 -6.79 -0.02 -2.85
C ALA A 69 -5.97 0.28 -1.58
N MET A 70 -5.95 1.55 -1.15
CA MET A 70 -5.29 1.94 0.10
C MET A 70 -5.98 1.36 1.34
N SER A 71 -7.31 1.20 1.33
CA SER A 71 -8.06 0.57 2.43
C SER A 71 -7.73 -0.91 2.60
N GLU A 72 -7.51 -1.65 1.51
CA GLU A 72 -7.07 -3.06 1.61
C GLU A 72 -5.70 -3.17 2.28
N ARG A 73 -4.77 -2.28 1.90
CA ARG A 73 -3.45 -2.18 2.52
C ARG A 73 -3.55 -1.82 4.02
N GLU A 74 -4.42 -0.88 4.36
CA GLU A 74 -4.67 -0.46 5.73
C GLU A 74 -5.12 -1.63 6.61
N LEU A 75 -6.13 -2.39 6.16
CA LEU A 75 -6.62 -3.57 6.88
C LEU A 75 -5.52 -4.61 7.11
N LYS A 76 -4.64 -4.81 6.13
CA LYS A 76 -3.49 -5.72 6.27
C LYS A 76 -2.52 -5.22 7.35
N LEU A 77 -2.18 -3.93 7.35
CA LEU A 77 -1.29 -3.34 8.34
C LEU A 77 -1.89 -3.38 9.74
N GLN A 78 -3.19 -3.13 9.88
CA GLN A 78 -3.91 -3.23 11.15
C GLN A 78 -3.89 -4.67 11.72
N ARG A 79 -4.09 -5.68 10.86
CA ARG A 79 -4.01 -7.09 11.28
C ARG A 79 -2.59 -7.46 11.72
N LEU A 80 -1.57 -7.04 10.96
CA LEU A 80 -0.18 -7.28 11.31
C LEU A 80 0.21 -6.58 12.60
N SER A 81 -0.23 -5.33 12.81
CA SER A 81 0.02 -4.61 14.05
C SER A 81 -0.58 -5.34 15.25
N PHE A 82 -1.83 -5.83 15.12
CA PHE A 82 -2.46 -6.59 16.20
C PHE A 82 -1.72 -7.89 16.51
N GLN A 83 -1.25 -8.61 15.48
CA GLN A 83 -0.49 -9.85 15.66
C GLN A 83 0.85 -9.63 16.36
N ILE A 84 1.54 -8.52 16.06
CA ILE A 84 2.80 -8.16 16.70
C ILE A 84 2.59 -7.92 18.20
N ASP A 85 1.49 -7.28 18.61
CA ASP A 85 1.24 -6.97 20.01
C ASP A 85 0.75 -8.16 20.85
N LYS A 86 0.35 -9.27 20.20
CA LYS A 86 -0.15 -10.48 20.86
C LYS A 86 0.99 -11.35 21.46
N HIS A 87 2.23 -11.12 21.05
CA HIS A 87 3.41 -11.89 21.44
C HIS A 87 4.34 -11.06 22.33
#